data_AF-A0A1H7ES77-F1
#
_entry.id   AF-A0A1H7ES77-F1
#
_cell.length_a   1.000
_cell.length_b   1.000
_cell.length_c   1.000
_cell.angle_alpha   90.00
_cell.angle_beta   90.00
_cell.angle_gamma   90.00
#
_symmetry.space_group_name_H-M   'P 1'
#
loop_
_entity.id
_entity.type
_entity.pdbx_description
1 polymer ?
#
loop_
_entity_poly.entity_id
_entity_poly.type
_entity_poly.pdbx_seq_one_letter_code
_entity_poly.pdbx_strand_id
1 'polypeptide(L)'
;MFDNLGGNTLVTMTVLVFVTVLLMIEGLYLVWRSYKGPQARKIEKRLQAFSAASDRTQQAHLAKERMLSDVPWLQRMLLTLPRAHRLDRVILQAGLEWTVSSLLLACAVLGVLAFVVMGWLLRQPLVLTLVATAVAALLPMLYLQRQRSRRLARMEKQLPDALDLVTRALRAGHSFASGVQMIGDEMADPIASEFRMVADEVNFGVSLQQALTNLSERVPLTDLRYFVVAVLIQRDSGGNLTEVLGNLSRLIRERLKLLARVRVLSSEGRLSAWILGLMPFALAGLMNLFNPEFMSPLWEDPAGQVVVKYMLILMLVGVVILRKIVKIRV
;
A
#
# COMPACT_ATOMS: atom_id res chain seq x y z
N MET A 1 48.94 22.22 -13.15
CA MET A 1 47.52 22.51 -12.83
C MET A 1 46.72 21.21 -12.70
N PHE A 2 47.23 20.20 -11.98
CA PHE A 2 46.53 18.94 -11.70
C PHE A 2 46.73 18.41 -10.26
N ASP A 3 47.61 19.03 -9.45
CA ASP A 3 47.86 18.60 -8.07
C ASP A 3 46.82 19.07 -7.03
N ASN A 4 45.88 19.94 -7.41
CA ASN A 4 44.81 20.42 -6.52
C ASN A 4 43.55 19.53 -6.53
N LEU A 5 43.54 18.43 -7.30
CA LEU A 5 42.40 17.52 -7.39
C LEU A 5 42.37 16.50 -6.25
N GLY A 6 43.50 16.12 -5.66
CA GLY A 6 43.55 15.19 -4.52
C GLY A 6 42.98 15.80 -3.24
N GLY A 7 43.30 17.06 -2.96
CA GLY A 7 42.77 17.78 -1.79
C GLY A 7 41.27 18.04 -1.91
N ASN A 8 40.79 18.44 -3.10
CA ASN A 8 39.38 18.73 -3.32
C ASN A 8 38.52 17.45 -3.36
N THR A 9 39.06 16.32 -3.84
CA THR A 9 38.37 15.02 -3.76
C THR A 9 38.29 14.52 -2.33
N LEU A 10 39.37 14.59 -1.54
CA LEU A 10 39.34 14.20 -0.13
C LEU A 10 38.39 15.09 0.70
N VAL A 11 38.38 16.41 0.48
CA VAL A 11 37.46 17.31 1.17
C VAL A 11 36.00 17.04 0.77
N THR A 12 35.73 16.82 -0.51
CA THR A 12 34.37 16.44 -0.95
C THR A 12 33.96 15.06 -0.40
N MET A 13 34.89 14.11 -0.23
CA MET A 13 34.66 12.83 0.45
C MET A 13 34.25 13.00 1.90
N THR A 14 34.98 13.79 2.68
CA THR A 14 34.68 13.99 4.11
C THR A 14 33.34 14.68 4.30
N VAL A 15 33.02 15.67 3.46
CA VAL A 15 31.75 16.39 3.53
C VAL A 15 30.56 15.50 3.15
N LEU A 16 30.65 14.69 2.08
CA LEU A 16 29.56 13.80 1.68
C LEU A 16 29.31 12.65 2.68
N VAL A 17 30.38 12.07 3.22
CA VAL A 17 30.27 11.05 4.28
C VAL A 17 29.67 11.68 5.53
N PHE A 18 30.11 12.87 5.92
CA PHE A 18 29.54 13.60 7.05
C PHE A 18 28.05 13.90 6.84
N VAL A 19 27.65 14.38 5.67
CA VAL A 19 26.24 14.65 5.34
C VAL A 19 25.41 13.36 5.34
N THR A 20 25.96 12.25 4.82
CA THR A 20 25.26 10.96 4.80
C THR A 20 25.10 10.40 6.21
N VAL A 21 26.15 10.48 7.05
CA VAL A 21 26.11 10.05 8.46
C VAL A 21 25.15 10.94 9.24
N LEU A 22 25.16 12.26 9.03
CA LEU A 22 24.24 13.20 9.68
C LEU A 22 22.79 12.94 9.30
N LEU A 23 22.50 12.74 8.01
CA LEU A 23 21.18 12.36 7.51
C LEU A 23 20.74 10.97 8.01
N MET A 24 21.67 10.03 8.13
CA MET A 24 21.40 8.70 8.68
C MET A 24 21.07 8.77 10.18
N ILE A 25 21.80 9.59 10.94
CA ILE A 25 21.57 9.83 12.37
C ILE A 25 20.22 10.54 12.57
N GLU A 26 19.89 11.56 11.78
CA GLU A 26 18.56 12.20 11.83
C GLU A 26 17.44 11.22 11.45
N GLY A 27 17.64 10.43 10.40
CA GLY A 27 16.70 9.39 9.99
C GLY A 27 16.48 8.35 11.08
N LEU A 28 17.54 7.85 11.69
CA LEU A 28 17.47 6.90 12.82
C LEU A 28 16.81 7.55 14.05
N TYR A 29 17.13 8.80 14.34
CA TYR A 29 16.54 9.54 15.45
C TYR A 29 15.03 9.70 15.29
N LEU A 30 14.55 10.03 14.09
CA LEU A 30 13.12 10.16 13.81
C LEU A 30 12.40 8.81 13.82
N VAL A 31 12.99 7.76 13.25
CA VAL A 31 12.42 6.40 13.30
C VAL A 31 12.37 5.90 14.74
N TRP A 32 13.43 6.10 15.53
CA TRP A 32 13.47 5.71 16.94
C TRP A 32 12.43 6.50 17.75
N ARG A 33 12.31 7.80 17.52
CA ARG A 33 11.28 8.65 18.15
C ARG A 33 9.86 8.22 17.76
N SER A 34 9.65 7.80 16.51
CA SER A 34 8.39 7.23 16.04
C SER A 34 8.08 5.88 16.71
N TYR A 35 9.09 5.05 17.00
CA TYR A 35 8.90 3.75 17.66
C TYR A 35 8.69 3.86 19.19
N LYS A 36 9.19 4.91 19.86
CA LYS A 36 9.03 5.12 21.32
C LYS A 36 7.80 5.92 21.75
N GLY A 37 6.94 6.35 20.83
CA GLY A 37 5.68 7.05 21.14
C GLY A 37 4.40 6.26 21.52
N PRO A 38 4.31 4.90 21.48
CA PRO A 38 3.00 4.24 21.50
C PRO A 38 2.30 4.18 22.87
N GLN A 39 2.99 4.50 23.97
CA GLN A 39 2.39 4.46 25.33
C GLN A 39 2.04 5.85 25.89
N ALA A 40 2.86 6.87 25.63
CA ALA A 40 2.62 8.23 26.15
C ALA A 40 1.40 8.92 25.50
N ARG A 41 1.19 8.73 24.19
CA ARG A 41 0.09 9.37 23.44
C ARG A 41 -1.30 8.78 23.70
N LYS A 42 -1.40 7.53 24.18
CA LYS A 42 -2.70 6.94 24.57
C LYS A 42 -3.27 7.60 25.83
N ILE A 43 -2.41 8.07 26.72
CA ILE A 43 -2.79 8.77 27.96
C ILE A 43 -3.15 10.23 27.64
N GLU A 44 -2.36 10.88 26.78
CA GLU A 44 -2.64 12.24 26.31
C GLU A 44 -3.94 12.35 25.50
N LYS A 45 -4.24 11.36 24.63
CA LYS A 45 -5.54 11.28 23.92
C LYS A 45 -6.74 11.10 24.86
N ARG A 46 -6.56 10.40 25.99
CA ARG A 46 -7.62 10.25 27.00
C ARG A 46 -7.79 11.54 27.84
N LEU A 47 -6.70 12.25 28.12
CA LEU A 47 -6.74 13.56 28.80
C LEU A 47 -7.35 14.65 27.91
N GLN A 48 -7.02 14.67 26.60
CA GLN A 48 -7.61 15.60 25.63
C GLN A 48 -9.08 15.31 25.33
N ALA A 49 -9.50 14.04 25.34
CA ALA A 49 -10.92 13.68 25.23
C ALA A 49 -11.76 14.16 26.43
N PHE A 50 -11.14 14.32 27.60
CA PHE A 50 -11.76 14.91 28.79
C PHE A 50 -11.72 16.44 28.80
N SER A 51 -10.68 17.08 28.24
CA SER A 51 -10.58 18.54 28.21
C SER A 51 -11.33 19.20 27.05
N ALA A 52 -11.63 18.47 25.97
CA ALA A 52 -12.37 18.95 24.79
C ALA A 52 -13.91 18.96 24.97
N ALA A 53 -14.42 18.54 26.13
CA ALA A 53 -15.85 18.54 26.41
C ALA A 53 -16.45 19.93 26.70
N SER A 54 -15.63 20.99 26.79
CA SER A 54 -16.06 22.32 27.26
C SER A 54 -16.26 23.39 26.17
N ASP A 55 -15.80 23.23 24.93
CA ASP A 55 -15.88 24.30 23.92
C ASP A 55 -16.24 23.76 22.52
N ARG A 56 -17.55 23.72 22.22
CA ARG A 56 -18.12 22.76 21.26
C ARG A 56 -18.54 23.30 19.89
N THR A 57 -18.20 24.54 19.50
CA THR A 57 -18.79 25.09 18.24
C THR A 57 -17.80 25.77 17.28
N GLN A 58 -16.58 26.10 17.69
CA GLN A 58 -15.58 26.71 16.78
C GLN A 58 -14.33 25.86 16.52
N GLN A 59 -14.02 24.87 17.36
CA GLN A 59 -12.80 24.06 17.20
C GLN A 59 -12.95 22.81 16.32
N ALA A 60 -14.18 22.42 15.92
CA ALA A 60 -14.36 21.31 14.97
C ALA A 60 -13.70 21.60 13.60
N HIS A 61 -13.50 22.88 13.26
CA HIS A 61 -12.73 23.30 12.08
C HIS A 61 -11.22 23.51 12.35
N LEU A 62 -10.78 23.58 13.61
CA LEU A 62 -9.37 23.80 14.01
C LEU A 62 -8.66 22.53 14.50
N ALA A 63 -9.40 21.49 14.90
CA ALA A 63 -8.85 20.21 15.34
C ALA A 63 -8.42 19.26 14.19
N LYS A 64 -8.57 19.67 12.93
CA LYS A 64 -8.41 18.78 11.76
C LYS A 64 -7.17 19.09 10.89
N GLU A 65 -6.20 19.85 11.38
CA GLU A 65 -4.89 19.96 10.75
C GLU A 65 -3.85 19.20 11.57
N ARG A 66 -3.75 17.89 11.34
CA ARG A 66 -2.61 17.10 11.80
C ARG A 66 -1.33 17.73 11.24
N MET A 67 -0.34 17.97 12.08
CA MET A 67 0.96 18.52 11.65
C MET A 67 1.59 17.56 10.62
N LEU A 68 1.73 18.02 9.37
CA LEU A 68 2.37 17.27 8.27
C LEU A 68 3.87 17.03 8.53
N SER A 69 4.45 17.81 9.45
CA SER A 69 5.85 17.81 9.85
C SER A 69 5.98 18.28 11.29
N ASP A 70 6.86 17.64 12.06
CA ASP A 70 7.24 18.11 13.41
C ASP A 70 8.15 19.35 13.34
N VAL A 71 8.66 19.70 12.16
CA VAL A 71 9.55 20.83 11.91
C VAL A 71 8.76 22.03 11.35
N PRO A 72 8.76 23.21 12.01
CA PRO A 72 7.86 24.33 11.70
C PRO A 72 8.03 24.95 10.30
N TRP A 73 9.26 25.05 9.80
CA TRP A 73 9.53 25.63 8.48
C TRP A 73 9.09 24.70 7.35
N LEU A 74 9.28 23.39 7.53
CA LEU A 74 8.91 22.36 6.57
C LEU A 74 7.38 22.17 6.50
N GLN A 75 6.67 22.37 7.62
CA GLN A 75 5.21 22.36 7.68
C GLN A 75 4.61 23.45 6.78
N ARG A 76 5.09 24.69 6.87
CA ARG A 76 4.60 25.81 6.04
C ARG A 76 4.80 25.56 4.55
N MET A 77 5.93 24.95 4.17
CA MET A 77 6.23 24.61 2.78
C MET A 77 5.43 23.40 2.27
N LEU A 78 5.11 22.44 3.13
CA LEU A 78 4.29 21.28 2.76
C LEU A 78 2.80 21.63 2.65
N LEU A 79 2.30 22.60 3.43
CA LEU A 79 0.91 23.05 3.38
C LEU A 79 0.55 23.75 2.06
N THR A 80 1.51 24.41 1.39
CA THR A 80 1.28 25.05 0.09
C THR A 80 1.22 24.07 -1.08
N LEU A 81 1.62 22.81 -0.88
CA LEU A 81 1.64 21.78 -1.92
C LEU A 81 0.40 20.87 -1.83
N PRO A 82 -0.51 20.89 -2.83
CA PRO A 82 -1.72 20.04 -2.81
C PRO A 82 -1.41 18.53 -2.83
N ARG A 83 -0.18 18.14 -3.18
CA ARG A 83 0.29 16.74 -3.13
C ARG A 83 0.59 16.24 -1.72
N ALA A 84 0.94 17.11 -0.77
CA ALA A 84 1.26 16.71 0.61
C ALA A 84 0.02 16.17 1.34
N HIS A 85 -1.13 16.81 1.12
CA HIS A 85 -2.40 16.39 1.70
C HIS A 85 -2.88 15.02 1.18
N ARG A 86 -2.58 14.69 -0.08
CA ARG A 86 -2.83 13.34 -0.63
C ARG A 86 -1.93 12.29 0.02
N LEU A 87 -0.66 12.60 0.27
CA LEU A 87 0.27 11.68 0.92
C LEU A 87 -0.12 11.40 2.36
N ASP A 88 -0.54 12.43 3.12
CA ASP A 88 -1.02 12.25 4.49
C ASP A 88 -2.23 11.31 4.54
N ARG A 89 -3.21 11.51 3.63
CA ARG A 89 -4.35 10.57 3.49
C ARG A 89 -3.90 9.14 3.19
N VAL A 90 -2.89 8.95 2.32
CA VAL A 90 -2.36 7.62 2.00
C VAL A 90 -1.66 6.99 3.21
N ILE A 91 -0.93 7.78 4.01
CA ILE A 91 -0.27 7.32 5.24
C ILE A 91 -1.30 6.91 6.30
N LEU A 92 -2.33 7.74 6.50
CA LEU A 92 -3.47 7.42 7.35
C LEU A 92 -4.16 6.12 6.92
N GLN A 93 -4.42 5.98 5.61
CA GLN A 93 -5.03 4.78 5.05
C GLN A 93 -4.14 3.53 5.22
N ALA A 94 -2.81 3.70 5.21
CA ALA A 94 -1.87 2.62 5.52
C ALA A 94 -1.87 2.20 6.99
N GLY A 95 -2.46 3.01 7.90
CA GLY A 95 -2.40 2.79 9.34
C GLY A 95 -0.99 2.98 9.91
N LEU A 96 -0.15 3.75 9.22
CA LEU A 96 1.19 4.09 9.69
C LEU A 96 1.14 5.39 10.50
N GLU A 97 1.88 5.44 11.60
CA GLU A 97 1.99 6.65 12.42
C GLU A 97 2.96 7.70 11.84
N TRP A 98 3.49 7.45 10.63
CA TRP A 98 4.45 8.32 9.97
C TRP A 98 3.86 9.69 9.65
N THR A 99 4.74 10.68 9.54
CA THR A 99 4.45 12.01 8.99
C THR A 99 4.89 12.08 7.53
N VAL A 100 4.35 13.03 6.77
CA VAL A 100 4.78 13.24 5.37
C VAL A 100 6.27 13.57 5.30
N SER A 101 6.76 14.36 6.25
CA SER A 101 8.20 14.67 6.40
C SER A 101 9.06 13.41 6.63
N SER A 102 8.64 12.50 7.51
CA SER A 102 9.37 11.25 7.75
C SER A 102 9.45 10.37 6.50
N LEU A 103 8.38 10.30 5.70
CA LEU A 103 8.39 9.57 4.43
C LEU A 103 9.36 10.20 3.43
N LEU A 104 9.30 11.52 3.24
CA LEU A 104 10.18 12.23 2.31
C LEU A 104 11.65 12.14 2.71
N LEU A 105 11.94 12.25 4.01
CA LEU A 105 13.28 12.05 4.55
C LEU A 105 13.77 10.63 4.30
N ALA A 106 12.95 9.60 4.55
CA ALA A 106 13.33 8.22 4.27
C ALA A 106 13.66 8.00 2.78
N CYS A 107 12.88 8.58 1.86
CA CYS A 107 13.17 8.55 0.42
C CYS A 107 14.49 9.25 0.09
N ALA A 108 14.73 10.44 0.67
CA ALA A 108 15.95 11.20 0.43
C ALA A 108 17.20 10.49 0.97
N VAL A 109 17.15 9.98 2.20
CA VAL A 109 18.26 9.25 2.84
C VAL A 109 18.62 8.01 2.03
N LEU A 110 17.63 7.20 1.63
CA LEU A 110 17.89 5.99 0.84
C LEU A 110 18.40 6.31 -0.57
N GLY A 111 17.88 7.37 -1.19
CA GLY A 111 18.36 7.85 -2.49
C GLY A 111 19.82 8.29 -2.43
N VAL A 112 20.17 9.18 -1.49
CA VAL A 112 21.54 9.67 -1.31
C VAL A 112 22.50 8.52 -0.99
N LEU A 113 22.10 7.60 -0.10
CA LEU A 113 22.90 6.44 0.25
C LEU A 113 23.15 5.54 -0.96
N ALA A 114 22.12 5.26 -1.77
CA ALA A 114 22.29 4.48 -2.99
C ALA A 114 23.18 5.17 -4.03
N PHE A 115 23.08 6.50 -4.16
CA PHE A 115 23.93 7.29 -5.06
C PHE A 115 25.41 7.23 -4.64
N VAL A 116 25.70 7.45 -3.36
CA VAL A 116 27.07 7.41 -2.81
C VAL A 116 27.66 6.00 -2.96
N VAL A 117 26.90 4.97 -2.61
CA VAL A 117 27.36 3.58 -2.71
C VAL A 117 27.61 3.19 -4.16
N MET A 118 26.64 3.37 -5.06
CA MET A 118 26.78 2.91 -6.45
C MET A 118 27.76 3.76 -7.27
N GLY A 119 27.71 5.09 -7.12
CA GLY A 119 28.55 6.01 -7.88
C GLY A 119 29.98 6.04 -7.40
N TRP A 120 30.20 6.02 -6.08
CA TRP A 120 31.53 6.23 -5.50
C TRP A 120 32.21 4.95 -5.05
N LEU A 121 31.52 4.10 -4.27
CA LEU A 121 32.13 2.88 -3.71
C LEU A 121 32.29 1.78 -4.78
N LEU A 122 31.25 1.56 -5.60
CA LEU A 122 31.27 0.54 -6.65
C LEU A 122 31.69 1.07 -8.04
N ARG A 123 31.90 2.40 -8.19
CA ARG A 123 32.29 3.09 -9.43
C ARG A 123 31.52 2.61 -10.67
N GLN A 124 30.21 2.41 -10.52
CA GLN A 124 29.33 1.94 -11.59
C GLN A 124 29.05 3.04 -12.60
N PRO A 125 28.71 2.70 -13.86
CA PRO A 125 28.37 3.70 -14.88
C PRO A 125 27.21 4.57 -14.40
N LEU A 126 27.25 5.86 -14.78
CA LEU A 126 26.31 6.88 -14.32
C LEU A 126 24.84 6.45 -14.45
N VAL A 127 24.50 5.77 -15.55
CA VAL A 127 23.15 5.25 -15.80
C VAL A 127 22.71 4.26 -14.71
N LEU A 128 23.57 3.32 -14.34
CA LEU A 128 23.25 2.31 -13.31
C LEU A 128 23.08 2.96 -11.93
N THR A 129 23.95 3.93 -11.61
CA THR A 129 23.90 4.69 -10.36
C THR A 129 22.59 5.49 -10.25
N LEU A 130 22.18 6.17 -11.32
CA LEU A 130 20.91 6.92 -11.35
C LEU A 130 19.70 6.00 -11.20
N VAL A 131 19.70 4.85 -11.89
CA VAL A 131 18.63 3.85 -11.76
C VAL A 131 18.56 3.31 -10.33
N ALA A 132 19.69 2.92 -9.73
CA ALA A 132 19.73 2.43 -8.36
C ALA A 132 19.26 3.48 -7.34
N THR A 133 19.65 4.74 -7.54
CA THR A 133 19.20 5.88 -6.72
C THR A 133 17.69 6.07 -6.81
N ALA A 134 17.13 6.05 -8.02
CA ALA A 134 15.69 6.17 -8.23
C ALA A 134 14.95 5.01 -7.57
N VAL A 135 15.39 3.77 -7.77
CA VAL A 135 14.79 2.57 -7.16
C VAL A 135 14.81 2.69 -5.64
N ALA A 136 15.96 3.03 -5.05
CA ALA A 136 16.10 3.16 -3.59
C ALA A 136 15.21 4.27 -3.01
N ALA A 137 15.13 5.42 -3.67
CA ALA A 137 14.25 6.52 -3.26
C ALA A 137 12.76 6.15 -3.38
N LEU A 138 12.38 5.25 -4.30
CA LEU A 138 11.00 4.78 -4.43
C LEU A 138 10.62 3.69 -3.41
N LEU A 139 11.58 3.01 -2.77
CA LEU A 139 11.30 1.88 -1.87
C LEU A 139 10.33 2.23 -0.72
N PRO A 140 10.49 3.35 0.04
CA PRO A 140 9.55 3.70 1.11
C PRO A 140 8.13 3.95 0.59
N MET A 141 8.00 4.56 -0.59
CA MET A 141 6.70 4.81 -1.22
C MET A 141 6.03 3.49 -1.62
N LEU A 142 6.78 2.54 -2.19
CA LEU A 142 6.28 1.21 -2.52
C LEU A 142 5.86 0.43 -1.26
N TYR A 143 6.65 0.54 -0.18
CA TYR A 143 6.31 -0.06 1.11
C TYR A 143 4.99 0.52 1.66
N LEU A 144 4.84 1.85 1.66
CA LEU A 144 3.62 2.54 2.07
C LEU A 144 2.40 2.07 1.26
N GLN A 145 2.52 2.02 -0.07
CA GLN A 145 1.44 1.55 -0.93
C GLN A 145 1.09 0.09 -0.67
N ARG A 146 2.09 -0.77 -0.43
CA ARG A 146 1.87 -2.18 -0.09
C ARG A 146 1.16 -2.34 1.24
N GLN A 147 1.52 -1.56 2.26
CA GLN A 147 0.83 -1.59 3.56
C GLN A 147 -0.60 -1.08 3.46
N ARG A 148 -0.84 0.02 2.75
CA ARG A 148 -2.18 0.52 2.43
C ARG A 148 -3.03 -0.53 1.73
N SER A 149 -2.53 -1.12 0.66
CA SER A 149 -3.24 -2.16 -0.09
C SER A 149 -3.57 -3.37 0.79
N ARG A 150 -2.61 -3.81 1.63
CA ARG A 150 -2.83 -4.91 2.58
C ARG A 150 -3.89 -4.58 3.62
N ARG A 151 -3.87 -3.38 4.22
CA ARG A 151 -4.85 -2.94 5.22
C ARG A 151 -6.25 -2.85 4.62
N LEU A 152 -6.39 -2.20 3.46
CA LEU A 152 -7.67 -2.09 2.74
C LEU A 152 -8.22 -3.45 2.31
N ALA A 153 -7.37 -4.35 1.81
CA ALA A 153 -7.79 -5.71 1.44
C ALA A 153 -8.24 -6.55 2.66
N ARG A 154 -7.71 -6.29 3.87
CA ARG A 154 -8.22 -6.90 5.09
C ARG A 154 -9.60 -6.34 5.46
N MET A 155 -9.77 -5.01 5.42
CA MET A 155 -11.07 -4.37 5.65
C MET A 155 -12.13 -4.87 4.67
N GLU A 156 -11.82 -4.97 3.37
CA GLU A 156 -12.76 -5.47 2.34
C GLU A 156 -13.22 -6.90 2.63
N LYS A 157 -12.34 -7.76 3.17
CA LYS A 157 -12.69 -9.12 3.57
C LYS A 157 -13.52 -9.17 4.85
N GLN A 158 -13.31 -8.25 5.79
CA GLN A 158 -14.06 -8.17 7.05
C GLN A 158 -15.43 -7.51 6.88
N LEU A 159 -15.62 -6.70 5.83
CA LEU A 159 -16.82 -5.91 5.61
C LEU A 159 -18.11 -6.76 5.62
N PRO A 160 -18.21 -7.92 4.94
CA PRO A 160 -19.43 -8.72 5.00
C PRO A 160 -19.79 -9.19 6.41
N ASP A 161 -18.80 -9.60 7.20
CA ASP A 161 -19.03 -10.05 8.57
C ASP A 161 -19.51 -8.89 9.46
N ALA A 162 -18.97 -7.68 9.24
CA ALA A 162 -19.43 -6.46 9.90
C ALA A 162 -20.88 -6.12 9.54
N LEU A 163 -21.25 -6.23 8.25
CA LEU A 163 -22.63 -6.03 7.80
C LEU A 163 -23.58 -7.07 8.41
N ASP A 164 -23.17 -8.32 8.52
CA ASP A 164 -23.99 -9.38 9.14
C ASP A 164 -24.15 -9.18 10.64
N LEU A 165 -23.14 -8.63 11.33
CA LEU A 165 -23.24 -8.25 12.73
C LEU A 165 -24.28 -7.15 12.94
N VAL A 166 -24.23 -6.08 12.13
CA VAL A 166 -25.23 -5.00 12.18
C VAL A 166 -26.62 -5.53 11.82
N THR A 167 -26.71 -6.37 10.79
CA THR A 167 -27.98 -6.97 10.36
C THR A 167 -28.60 -7.81 11.47
N ARG A 168 -27.79 -8.59 12.21
CA ARG A 168 -28.25 -9.36 13.37
C ARG A 168 -28.68 -8.47 14.52
N ALA A 169 -27.94 -7.41 14.82
CA ALA A 169 -28.31 -6.41 15.83
C ALA A 169 -29.66 -5.75 15.51
N LEU A 170 -29.87 -5.34 14.26
CA LEU A 170 -31.13 -4.75 13.81
C LEU A 170 -32.30 -5.72 13.93
N ARG A 171 -32.12 -7.01 13.60
CA ARG A 171 -33.15 -8.05 13.78
C ARG A 171 -33.51 -8.29 15.24
N ALA A 172 -32.55 -8.11 16.14
CA ALA A 172 -32.76 -8.19 17.59
C ALA A 172 -33.41 -6.92 18.17
N GLY A 173 -33.73 -5.92 17.33
CA GLY A 173 -34.37 -4.67 17.76
C GLY A 173 -33.40 -3.59 18.23
N HIS A 174 -32.09 -3.80 18.12
CA HIS A 174 -31.11 -2.75 18.43
C HIS A 174 -31.16 -1.63 17.38
N SER A 175 -30.80 -0.42 17.80
CA SER A 175 -30.63 0.70 16.88
C SER A 175 -29.42 0.47 15.95
N PHE A 176 -29.45 1.07 14.76
CA PHE A 176 -28.32 1.01 13.83
C PHE A 176 -27.02 1.54 14.46
N ALA A 177 -27.10 2.63 15.24
CA ALA A 177 -25.95 3.20 15.95
C ALA A 177 -25.34 2.20 16.94
N SER A 178 -26.17 1.44 17.66
CA SER A 178 -25.71 0.36 18.54
C SER A 178 -25.06 -0.78 17.74
N GLY A 179 -25.60 -1.13 16.56
CA GLY A 179 -24.97 -2.07 15.64
C GLY A 179 -23.58 -1.64 15.16
N VAL A 180 -23.40 -0.35 14.85
CA VAL A 180 -22.09 0.23 14.49
C VAL A 180 -21.11 0.14 15.66
N GLN A 181 -21.56 0.40 16.88
CA GLN A 181 -20.74 0.25 18.08
C GLN A 181 -20.30 -1.21 18.29
N MET A 182 -21.20 -2.19 18.12
CA MET A 182 -20.85 -3.61 18.20
C MET A 182 -19.76 -4.00 17.19
N ILE A 183 -19.75 -3.44 15.96
CA ILE A 183 -18.64 -3.69 15.02
C ILE A 183 -17.33 -3.20 15.64
N GLY A 184 -17.34 -2.00 16.22
CA GLY A 184 -16.18 -1.41 16.87
C GLY A 184 -15.62 -2.29 17.98
N ASP A 185 -16.49 -2.91 18.78
CA ASP A 185 -16.12 -3.64 19.99
C ASP A 185 -15.84 -5.13 19.77
N GLU A 186 -16.56 -5.79 18.85
CA GLU A 186 -16.45 -7.25 18.65
C GLU A 186 -15.55 -7.67 17.49
N MET A 187 -15.35 -6.81 16.48
CA MET A 187 -14.54 -7.18 15.33
C MET A 187 -13.05 -6.98 15.59
N ALA A 188 -12.22 -7.65 14.80
CA ALA A 188 -10.79 -7.44 14.81
C ALA A 188 -10.40 -6.20 13.98
N ASP A 189 -9.29 -5.57 14.36
CA ASP A 189 -8.66 -4.55 13.53
C ASP A 189 -8.28 -5.13 12.14
N PRO A 190 -8.32 -4.33 11.06
CA PRO A 190 -8.46 -2.87 11.07
C PRO A 190 -9.89 -2.31 10.96
N ILE A 191 -10.93 -3.11 10.65
CA ILE A 191 -12.29 -2.58 10.48
C ILE A 191 -12.88 -2.05 11.81
N ALA A 192 -12.57 -2.71 12.92
CA ALA A 192 -13.04 -2.35 14.25
C ALA A 192 -12.65 -0.91 14.62
N SER A 193 -11.37 -0.54 14.44
CA SER A 193 -10.90 0.83 14.68
C SER A 193 -11.69 1.91 13.91
N GLU A 194 -12.07 1.65 12.66
CA GLU A 194 -12.77 2.63 11.82
C GLU A 194 -14.24 2.79 12.23
N PHE A 195 -14.92 1.69 12.58
CA PHE A 195 -16.30 1.74 13.07
C PHE A 195 -16.39 2.24 14.51
N ARG A 196 -15.38 1.98 15.36
CA ARG A 196 -15.27 2.60 16.68
C ARG A 196 -15.14 4.12 16.56
N MET A 197 -14.33 4.63 15.63
CA MET A 197 -14.27 6.07 15.35
C MET A 197 -15.63 6.64 14.92
N VAL A 198 -16.44 5.91 14.15
CA VAL A 198 -17.80 6.33 13.81
C VAL A 198 -18.70 6.36 15.05
N ALA A 199 -18.65 5.34 15.90
CA ALA A 199 -19.41 5.30 17.15
C ALA A 199 -19.02 6.47 18.07
N ASP A 200 -17.72 6.74 18.21
CA ASP A 200 -17.18 7.86 18.98
C ASP A 200 -17.68 9.21 18.42
N GLU A 201 -17.56 9.44 17.10
CA GLU A 201 -18.08 10.65 16.45
C GLU A 201 -19.56 10.89 16.77
N VAL A 202 -20.39 9.84 16.69
CA VAL A 202 -21.82 9.91 17.01
C VAL A 202 -22.05 10.19 18.50
N ASN A 203 -21.32 9.54 19.40
CA ASN A 203 -21.38 9.78 20.85
C ASN A 203 -20.97 11.21 21.22
N PHE A 204 -20.07 11.82 20.45
CA PHE A 204 -19.67 13.22 20.58
C PHE A 204 -20.63 14.22 19.92
N GLY A 205 -21.76 13.75 19.38
CA GLY A 205 -22.83 14.61 18.84
C GLY A 205 -22.71 14.92 17.35
N VAL A 206 -21.79 14.28 16.63
CA VAL A 206 -21.76 14.35 15.15
C VAL A 206 -22.94 13.55 14.60
N SER A 207 -23.60 14.06 13.56
CA SER A 207 -24.70 13.33 12.94
C SER A 207 -24.20 12.01 12.35
N LEU A 208 -24.98 10.94 12.48
CA LEU A 208 -24.64 9.63 11.91
C LEU A 208 -24.32 9.72 10.40
N GLN A 209 -25.05 10.57 9.68
CA GLN A 209 -24.81 10.80 8.25
C GLN A 209 -23.42 11.37 7.99
N GLN A 210 -23.02 12.39 8.75
CA GLN A 210 -21.69 12.96 8.63
C GLN A 210 -20.61 11.95 9.05
N ALA A 211 -20.84 11.17 10.12
CA ALA A 211 -19.88 10.18 10.59
C ALA A 211 -19.65 9.03 9.59
N LEU A 212 -20.70 8.53 8.94
CA LEU A 212 -20.61 7.55 7.86
C LEU A 212 -19.97 8.14 6.60
N THR A 213 -20.22 9.41 6.30
CA THR A 213 -19.57 10.12 5.19
C THR A 213 -18.06 10.24 5.44
N ASN A 214 -17.67 10.67 6.65
CA ASN A 214 -16.28 10.72 7.09
C ASN A 214 -15.60 9.35 6.97
N LEU A 215 -16.29 8.26 7.35
CA LEU A 215 -15.79 6.89 7.18
C LEU A 215 -15.47 6.57 5.71
N SER A 216 -16.38 6.91 4.79
CA SER A 216 -16.19 6.66 3.35
C SER A 216 -15.03 7.47 2.73
N GLU A 217 -14.73 8.65 3.28
CA GLU A 217 -13.57 9.44 2.88
C GLU A 217 -12.25 8.87 3.42
N ARG A 218 -12.27 8.37 4.66
CA ARG A 218 -11.11 7.72 5.29
C ARG A 218 -10.78 6.40 4.64
N VAL A 219 -11.79 5.57 4.34
CA VAL A 219 -11.64 4.21 3.83
C VAL A 219 -12.18 4.14 2.40
N PRO A 220 -11.31 4.25 1.37
CA PRO A 220 -11.72 4.32 -0.04
C PRO A 220 -12.02 2.93 -0.61
N LEU A 221 -12.95 2.20 0.00
CA LEU A 221 -13.46 0.93 -0.50
C LEU A 221 -14.81 1.16 -1.20
N THR A 222 -14.94 0.65 -2.43
CA THR A 222 -16.16 0.80 -3.22
C THR A 222 -17.37 0.17 -2.50
N ASP A 223 -17.20 -1.04 -1.97
CA ASP A 223 -18.26 -1.77 -1.26
C ASP A 223 -18.69 -1.06 0.04
N LEU A 224 -17.75 -0.42 0.74
CA LEU A 224 -18.06 0.40 1.92
C LEU A 224 -18.84 1.66 1.56
N ARG A 225 -18.51 2.30 0.43
CA ARG A 225 -19.28 3.45 -0.07
C ARG A 225 -20.70 3.04 -0.46
N TYR A 226 -20.89 1.86 -1.07
CA TYR A 226 -22.24 1.34 -1.32
C TYR A 226 -23.01 1.09 -0.03
N PHE A 227 -22.35 0.56 1.00
CA PHE A 227 -22.93 0.44 2.34
C PHE A 227 -23.39 1.79 2.89
N VAL A 228 -22.51 2.79 2.90
CA VAL A 228 -22.83 4.13 3.42
C VAL A 228 -24.03 4.71 2.66
N VAL A 229 -24.00 4.72 1.34
CA VAL A 229 -25.09 5.26 0.51
C VAL A 229 -26.40 4.50 0.77
N ALA A 230 -26.36 3.17 0.84
CA ALA A 230 -27.54 2.36 1.13
C ALA A 230 -28.15 2.68 2.49
N VAL A 231 -27.33 2.85 3.54
CA VAL A 231 -27.81 3.22 4.88
C VAL A 231 -28.45 4.61 4.87
N LEU A 232 -27.82 5.60 4.22
CA LEU A 232 -28.33 6.96 4.19
C LEU A 232 -29.69 7.03 3.47
N ILE A 233 -29.80 6.39 2.30
CA ILE A 233 -31.06 6.34 1.54
C ILE A 233 -32.15 5.63 2.33
N GLN A 234 -31.84 4.45 2.89
CA GLN A 234 -32.86 3.62 3.52
C GLN A 234 -33.37 4.20 4.85
N ARG A 235 -32.51 4.95 5.56
CA ARG A 235 -32.92 5.65 6.78
C ARG A 235 -33.87 6.81 6.48
N ASP A 236 -33.66 7.50 5.37
CA ASP A 236 -34.51 8.63 4.96
C ASP A 236 -35.83 8.15 4.34
N SER A 237 -35.83 6.99 3.66
CA SER A 237 -37.02 6.39 3.06
C SER A 237 -37.82 5.46 3.99
N GLY A 238 -37.27 5.11 5.16
CA GLY A 238 -37.91 4.25 6.15
C GLY A 238 -38.00 2.76 5.77
N GLY A 239 -37.25 2.32 4.75
CA GLY A 239 -37.33 0.94 4.28
C GLY A 239 -36.56 -0.07 5.14
N ASN A 240 -36.58 -1.34 4.74
CA ASN A 240 -35.95 -2.44 5.49
C ASN A 240 -34.41 -2.45 5.39
N LEU A 241 -33.71 -1.72 6.27
CA LEU A 241 -32.23 -1.73 6.34
C LEU A 241 -31.66 -3.15 6.47
N THR A 242 -32.29 -3.99 7.28
CA THR A 242 -31.85 -5.36 7.54
C THR A 242 -31.75 -6.18 6.25
N GLU A 243 -32.72 -6.02 5.34
CA GLU A 243 -32.72 -6.71 4.06
C GLU A 243 -31.64 -6.16 3.12
N VAL A 244 -31.54 -4.83 3.02
CA VAL A 244 -30.55 -4.17 2.15
C VAL A 244 -29.12 -4.51 2.57
N LEU A 245 -28.81 -4.46 3.87
CA LEU A 245 -27.50 -4.80 4.42
C LEU A 245 -27.19 -6.29 4.27
N GLY A 246 -28.17 -7.17 4.48
CA GLY A 246 -28.02 -8.61 4.25
C GLY A 246 -27.77 -8.95 2.78
N ASN A 247 -28.48 -8.29 1.86
CA ASN A 247 -28.24 -8.40 0.42
C ASN A 247 -26.83 -7.95 0.04
N LEU A 248 -26.40 -6.79 0.55
CA LEU A 248 -25.06 -6.26 0.29
C LEU A 248 -23.96 -7.18 0.82
N SER A 249 -24.10 -7.72 2.03
CA SER A 249 -23.17 -8.72 2.59
C SER A 249 -23.03 -9.94 1.67
N ARG A 250 -24.17 -10.50 1.20
CA ARG A 250 -24.18 -11.63 0.27
C ARG A 250 -23.46 -11.30 -1.04
N LEU A 251 -23.78 -10.15 -1.65
CA LEU A 251 -23.16 -9.71 -2.91
C LEU A 251 -21.64 -9.53 -2.78
N ILE A 252 -21.16 -8.93 -1.69
CA ILE A 252 -19.72 -8.76 -1.45
C ILE A 252 -19.05 -10.13 -1.29
N ARG A 253 -19.64 -11.06 -0.52
CA ARG A 253 -19.12 -12.43 -0.36
C ARG A 253 -19.05 -13.17 -1.70
N GLU A 254 -20.07 -13.07 -2.53
CA GLU A 254 -20.10 -13.68 -3.87
C GLU A 254 -19.01 -13.11 -4.78
N ARG A 255 -18.84 -11.78 -4.79
CA ARG A 255 -17.76 -11.11 -5.50
C ARG A 255 -16.38 -11.59 -5.04
N LEU A 256 -16.15 -11.68 -3.73
CA LEU A 256 -14.88 -12.18 -3.18
C LEU A 256 -14.62 -13.65 -3.55
N LYS A 257 -15.65 -14.50 -3.54
CA LYS A 257 -15.56 -15.90 -3.98
C LYS A 257 -15.23 -16.01 -5.47
N LEU A 258 -15.86 -15.19 -6.31
CA LEU A 258 -15.59 -15.13 -7.74
C LEU A 258 -14.12 -14.75 -7.98
N LEU A 259 -13.63 -13.68 -7.33
CA LEU A 259 -12.22 -13.25 -7.45
C LEU A 259 -11.24 -14.33 -6.96
N ALA A 260 -11.58 -15.05 -5.90
CA ALA A 260 -10.76 -16.18 -5.42
C ALA A 260 -10.73 -17.31 -6.46
N ARG A 261 -11.88 -17.66 -7.04
CA ARG A 261 -11.98 -18.70 -8.09
C ARG A 261 -11.18 -18.31 -9.34
N VAL A 262 -11.31 -17.07 -9.80
CA VAL A 262 -10.52 -16.52 -10.91
C VAL A 262 -9.02 -16.61 -10.61
N ARG A 263 -8.59 -16.26 -9.39
CA ARG A 263 -7.17 -16.36 -8.98
C ARG A 263 -6.65 -17.79 -9.00
N VAL A 264 -7.45 -18.77 -8.56
CA VAL A 264 -7.06 -20.19 -8.56
C VAL A 264 -6.93 -20.69 -10.01
N LEU A 265 -7.98 -20.52 -10.82
CA LEU A 265 -8.02 -20.98 -12.21
C LEU A 265 -6.92 -20.32 -13.08
N SER A 266 -6.65 -19.04 -12.85
CA SER A 266 -5.57 -18.33 -13.55
C SER A 266 -4.18 -18.76 -13.08
N SER A 267 -4.02 -19.27 -11.86
CA SER A 267 -2.73 -19.80 -11.39
C SER A 267 -2.41 -21.13 -12.04
N GLU A 268 -3.41 -22.01 -12.19
CA GLU A 268 -3.30 -23.25 -12.94
C GLU A 268 -2.88 -23.00 -14.40
N GLY A 269 -3.60 -22.13 -15.13
CA GLY A 269 -3.25 -21.79 -16.51
C GLY A 269 -1.86 -21.16 -16.65
N ARG A 270 -1.42 -20.35 -15.68
CA ARG A 270 -0.06 -19.78 -15.66
C ARG A 270 1.01 -20.83 -15.42
N LEU A 271 0.78 -21.79 -14.53
CA LEU A 271 1.72 -22.89 -14.26
C LEU A 271 1.87 -23.78 -15.49
N SER A 272 0.77 -24.18 -16.13
CA SER A 272 0.82 -24.98 -17.36
C SER A 272 1.54 -24.26 -18.49
N ALA A 273 1.31 -22.96 -18.66
CA ALA A 273 2.03 -22.15 -19.64
C ALA A 273 3.53 -22.03 -19.33
N TRP A 274 3.91 -21.92 -18.05
CA TRP A 274 5.30 -21.94 -17.61
C TRP A 274 5.97 -23.29 -17.89
N ILE A 275 5.33 -24.40 -17.52
CA ILE A 275 5.86 -25.76 -17.75
C ILE A 275 6.06 -25.98 -19.25
N LEU A 276 5.03 -25.73 -20.08
CA LEU A 276 5.12 -25.92 -21.53
C LEU A 276 6.15 -25.00 -22.17
N GLY A 277 6.27 -23.77 -21.68
CA GLY A 277 7.26 -22.80 -22.16
C GLY A 277 8.69 -23.08 -21.70
N LEU A 278 8.91 -23.81 -20.60
CA LEU A 278 10.26 -24.11 -20.12
C LEU A 278 10.75 -25.49 -20.57
N MET A 279 9.83 -26.41 -20.87
CA MET A 279 10.11 -27.79 -21.29
C MET A 279 11.15 -27.91 -22.43
N PRO A 280 11.04 -27.18 -23.56
CA PRO A 280 12.01 -27.30 -24.65
C PRO A 280 13.43 -26.88 -24.23
N PHE A 281 13.56 -25.85 -23.41
CA PHE A 281 14.86 -25.39 -22.91
C PHE A 281 15.45 -26.36 -21.88
N ALA A 282 14.60 -26.91 -21.00
CA ALA A 282 15.02 -27.92 -20.03
C ALA A 282 15.52 -29.18 -20.75
N LEU A 283 14.78 -29.67 -21.75
CA LEU A 283 15.19 -30.81 -22.57
C LEU A 283 16.45 -30.51 -23.36
N ALA A 284 16.56 -29.34 -23.98
CA ALA A 284 17.76 -28.95 -24.71
C ALA A 284 19.00 -28.88 -23.78
N GLY A 285 18.86 -28.31 -22.59
CA GLY A 285 19.93 -28.26 -21.59
C GLY A 285 20.32 -29.65 -21.09
N LEU A 286 19.34 -30.52 -20.85
CA LEU A 286 19.57 -31.89 -20.39
C LEU A 286 20.24 -32.73 -21.48
N MET A 287 19.77 -32.64 -22.73
CA MET A 287 20.42 -33.30 -23.87
C MET A 287 21.84 -32.79 -24.09
N ASN A 288 22.10 -31.51 -23.92
CA ASN A 288 23.46 -30.97 -24.01
C ASN A 288 24.40 -31.50 -22.91
N LEU A 289 23.87 -31.81 -21.73
CA LEU A 289 24.65 -32.36 -20.62
C LEU A 289 24.95 -33.86 -20.78
N PHE A 290 23.97 -34.64 -21.26
CA PHE A 290 24.09 -36.09 -21.38
C PHE A 290 24.61 -36.57 -22.74
N ASN A 291 24.30 -35.85 -23.83
CA ASN A 291 24.68 -36.20 -25.21
C ASN A 291 25.13 -34.94 -25.99
N PRO A 292 26.31 -34.36 -25.68
CA PRO A 292 26.80 -33.15 -26.34
C PRO A 292 27.05 -33.34 -27.85
N GLU A 293 27.46 -34.53 -28.29
CA GLU A 293 27.65 -34.82 -29.72
C GLU A 293 26.36 -34.65 -30.54
N PHE A 294 25.20 -35.04 -29.99
CA PHE A 294 23.91 -34.89 -30.66
C PHE A 294 23.49 -33.42 -30.84
N MET A 295 23.89 -32.54 -29.90
CA MET A 295 23.55 -31.12 -29.93
C MET A 295 24.58 -30.26 -30.67
N SER A 296 25.78 -30.78 -30.94
CA SER A 296 26.86 -30.05 -31.64
C SER A 296 26.45 -29.46 -33.00
N PRO A 297 25.65 -30.13 -33.87
CA PRO A 297 25.26 -29.56 -35.17
C PRO A 297 24.31 -28.36 -35.04
N LEU A 298 23.57 -28.24 -33.94
CA LEU A 298 22.68 -27.08 -33.71
C LEU A 298 23.47 -25.79 -33.47
N TRP A 299 24.71 -25.90 -32.97
CA TRP A 299 25.56 -24.76 -32.64
C TRP A 299 26.60 -24.46 -33.72
N GLU A 300 27.17 -25.49 -34.34
CA GLU A 300 28.29 -25.37 -35.28
C GLU A 300 27.84 -25.24 -36.75
N ASP A 301 26.73 -25.88 -37.14
CA ASP A 301 26.23 -25.82 -38.51
C ASP A 301 25.38 -24.55 -38.74
N PRO A 302 25.66 -23.73 -39.78
CA PRO A 302 24.81 -22.62 -40.19
C PRO A 302 23.32 -22.98 -40.33
N ALA A 303 23.01 -24.19 -40.81
CA ALA A 303 21.62 -24.66 -40.93
C ALA A 303 20.98 -24.86 -39.54
N GLY A 304 21.71 -25.40 -38.57
CA GLY A 304 21.26 -25.59 -37.19
C GLY A 304 20.89 -24.26 -36.51
N GLN A 305 21.73 -23.24 -36.68
CA GLN A 305 21.48 -21.92 -36.12
C GLN A 305 20.23 -21.24 -36.70
N VAL A 306 19.93 -21.46 -37.99
CA VAL A 306 18.71 -20.95 -38.63
C VAL A 306 17.48 -21.64 -38.03
N VAL A 307 17.50 -22.95 -37.84
CA VAL A 307 16.39 -23.71 -37.24
C VAL A 307 16.13 -23.26 -35.80
N VAL A 308 17.18 -23.06 -35.00
CA VAL A 308 17.05 -22.55 -33.62
C VAL A 308 16.42 -21.15 -33.59
N LYS A 309 16.83 -20.25 -34.49
CA LYS A 309 16.23 -18.91 -34.60
C LYS A 309 14.73 -18.99 -34.93
N TYR A 310 14.34 -19.82 -35.90
CA TYR A 310 12.92 -20.04 -36.23
C TYR A 310 12.13 -20.63 -35.06
N MET A 311 12.70 -21.62 -34.35
CA MET A 311 12.09 -22.22 -33.16
C MET A 311 11.86 -21.18 -32.06
N LEU A 312 12.85 -20.35 -31.77
CA LEU A 312 12.74 -19.30 -30.76
C LEU A 312 11.68 -18.25 -31.13
N ILE A 313 11.59 -17.85 -32.39
CA ILE A 313 10.55 -16.94 -32.88
C ILE A 313 9.16 -17.57 -32.69
N LEU A 314 8.97 -18.80 -33.15
CA LEU A 314 7.71 -19.53 -33.03
C LEU A 314 7.29 -19.68 -31.56
N MET A 315 8.27 -19.96 -30.69
CA MET A 315 8.07 -20.08 -29.26
C MET A 315 7.67 -18.75 -28.62
N LEU A 316 8.30 -17.64 -29.01
CA LEU A 316 7.97 -16.31 -28.52
C LEU A 316 6.53 -15.94 -28.91
N VAL A 317 6.12 -16.24 -30.15
CA VAL A 317 4.73 -16.10 -30.60
C VAL A 317 3.78 -16.96 -29.76
N GLY A 318 4.12 -18.23 -29.52
CA GLY A 318 3.34 -19.13 -28.67
C GLY A 318 3.16 -18.60 -27.24
N VAL A 319 4.24 -18.09 -26.63
CA VAL A 319 4.20 -17.48 -25.29
C VAL A 319 3.33 -16.21 -25.27
N VAL A 320 3.37 -15.38 -26.31
CA VAL A 320 2.51 -14.19 -26.42
C VAL A 320 1.04 -14.58 -26.51
N ILE A 321 0.70 -15.57 -27.34
CA ILE A 321 -0.67 -16.10 -27.47
C ILE A 321 -1.15 -16.66 -26.12
N LEU A 322 -0.33 -17.49 -25.46
CA LEU A 322 -0.65 -18.05 -24.14
C LEU A 322 -0.88 -16.95 -23.10
N ARG A 323 -0.02 -15.92 -23.05
CA ARG A 323 -0.20 -14.77 -22.15
C ARG A 323 -1.53 -14.07 -22.39
N LYS A 324 -1.96 -13.91 -23.64
CA LYS A 324 -3.22 -13.25 -23.99
C LYS A 324 -4.43 -14.07 -23.55
N ILE A 325 -4.42 -15.38 -23.79
CA ILE A 325 -5.51 -16.30 -23.37
C ILE A 325 -5.65 -16.32 -21.85
N VAL A 326 -4.52 -16.42 -21.14
CA VAL A 326 -4.52 -16.44 -19.67
C VAL A 326 -5.03 -15.13 -19.10
N LYS A 327 -4.59 -13.99 -19.64
CA LYS A 327 -5.02 -12.65 -19.18
C LYS A 327 -6.52 -12.41 -19.35
N ILE A 328 -7.16 -12.95 -20.39
CA ILE A 328 -8.61 -12.76 -20.63
C ILE A 328 -9.46 -13.43 -19.54
N ARG A 329 -8.96 -14.51 -18.92
CA ARG A 329 -9.66 -15.17 -17.81
C ARG A 329 -9.44 -14.49 -16.45
N VAL A 330 -8.50 -13.53 -16.33
CA VAL A 330 -8.20 -12.79 -15.08
C VAL A 330 -8.89 -11.44 -15.09
#